data_AF-A0A7G8ZGI1-F1
#
_entry.id   AF-A0A7G8ZGI1-F1
#
_cell.length_a   1.000
_cell.length_b   1.000
_cell.length_c   1.000
_cell.angle_alpha   90.00
_cell.angle_beta   90.00
_cell.angle_gamma   90.00
#
_symmetry.space_group_name_H-M   'P 1'
#
loop_
_entity.id
_entity.type
_entity.pdbx_description
1 polymer ?
#
loop_
_entity_poly.entity_id
_entity_poly.type
_entity_poly.pdbx_seq_one_letter_code
_entity_poly.pdbx_strand_id
1 'polypeptide(L)'
;MDPARLLDANQAMIIQGQRPALKVCPITADILRVAEELSPELGPQDNRSLLIDLTGSHPFLVYALDARPPGLPMVITGHRGSSEYIETRLNTLPIEDLCTAWILDHGRESSRVTLNHMRMAGIDPDTHYTVRATLPSPVVPTPLSILQPVNIDVCRDEVSRFRSNH
;
A
#
# COMPACT_ATOMS: atom_id res chain seq x y z
N MET A 1 -3.62 23.87 -15.63
CA MET A 1 -3.29 22.56 -16.25
C MET A 1 -4.30 22.38 -17.37
N ASP A 2 -3.85 22.29 -18.62
CA ASP A 2 -4.70 22.28 -19.81
C ASP A 2 -5.21 20.84 -20.10
N PRO A 3 -6.53 20.56 -20.04
CA PRO A 3 -7.06 19.22 -20.28
C PRO A 3 -6.86 18.73 -21.72
N ALA A 4 -6.54 19.61 -22.67
CA ALA A 4 -6.31 19.23 -24.08
C ALA A 4 -4.93 18.61 -24.34
N ARG A 5 -4.00 18.64 -23.37
CA ARG A 5 -2.62 18.12 -23.53
C ARG A 5 -2.42 16.67 -23.07
N LEU A 6 -3.48 15.98 -22.65
CA LEU A 6 -3.41 14.59 -22.14
C LEU A 6 -3.60 13.50 -23.21
N LEU A 7 -3.73 13.85 -24.49
CA LEU A 7 -4.15 12.91 -25.55
C LEU A 7 -3.08 12.51 -26.59
N ASP A 8 -1.82 12.92 -26.44
CA ASP A 8 -0.70 12.42 -27.27
C ASP A 8 -0.01 11.17 -26.66
N ALA A 9 -0.78 10.34 -25.95
CA ALA A 9 -0.30 9.15 -25.23
C ALA A 9 -0.39 7.87 -26.09
N ASN A 10 0.40 7.79 -27.17
CA ASN A 10 0.49 6.59 -28.01
C ASN A 10 1.47 5.51 -27.49
N GLN A 11 1.75 5.48 -26.19
CA GLN A 11 2.46 4.36 -25.55
C GLN A 11 1.47 3.47 -24.81
N ALA A 12 0.73 2.67 -25.57
CA ALA A 12 -0.11 1.62 -25.01
C ALA A 12 0.77 0.43 -24.64
N MET A 13 0.80 0.07 -23.35
CA MET A 13 1.41 -1.17 -22.90
C MET A 13 0.44 -2.33 -23.14
N ILE A 14 0.90 -3.40 -23.79
CA ILE A 14 0.15 -4.63 -24.03
C ILE A 14 0.57 -5.63 -22.96
N ILE A 15 -0.31 -5.92 -21.99
CA ILE A 15 -0.11 -7.04 -21.05
C ILE A 15 -0.32 -8.34 -21.84
N GLN A 16 0.76 -9.05 -22.17
CA GLN A 16 0.69 -10.28 -22.97
C GLN A 16 0.43 -11.52 -22.10
N GLY A 17 -0.80 -12.02 -22.19
CA GLY A 17 -1.16 -13.42 -22.00
C GLY A 17 -2.11 -13.84 -23.12
N GLN A 18 -2.62 -15.08 -23.14
CA GLN A 18 -3.68 -15.52 -24.07
C GLN A 18 -5.04 -14.82 -23.83
N ARG A 19 -5.04 -13.56 -23.41
CA ARG A 19 -6.18 -12.75 -22.98
C ARG A 19 -6.16 -11.40 -23.70
N PRO A 20 -7.34 -10.77 -23.90
CA PRO A 20 -7.43 -9.47 -24.56
C PRO A 20 -6.56 -8.43 -23.87
N ALA A 21 -5.79 -7.68 -24.67
CA ALA A 21 -4.97 -6.58 -24.19
C ALA A 21 -5.85 -5.38 -23.84
N LEU A 22 -5.80 -4.94 -22.57
CA LEU A 22 -6.45 -3.70 -22.15
C LEU A 22 -5.50 -2.54 -22.45
N LYS A 23 -5.95 -1.55 -23.23
CA LYS A 23 -5.22 -0.28 -23.36
C LYS A 23 -5.52 0.57 -22.12
N VAL A 24 -4.46 1.04 -21.48
CA VAL A 24 -4.55 1.94 -20.33
C VAL A 24 -3.79 3.24 -20.61
N CYS A 25 -4.07 4.30 -19.85
CA CYS A 25 -3.29 5.53 -19.95
C CYS A 25 -1.86 5.33 -19.40
N PRO A 26 -0.89 6.19 -19.76
CA PRO A 26 0.51 6.03 -19.35
C PRO A 26 0.71 5.93 -17.83
N ILE A 27 -0.01 6.76 -17.06
CA ILE A 27 0.08 6.73 -15.58
C ILE A 27 -0.32 5.36 -15.03
N THR A 28 -1.41 4.77 -15.54
CA THR A 28 -1.83 3.44 -15.13
C THR A 28 -0.83 2.38 -15.59
N ALA A 29 -0.25 2.50 -16.79
CA ALA A 29 0.77 1.58 -17.27
C ALA A 29 2.01 1.58 -16.36
N ASP A 30 2.47 2.76 -15.93
CA ASP A 30 3.61 2.90 -15.00
C ASP A 30 3.33 2.25 -13.66
N ILE A 31 2.12 2.45 -13.11
CA ILE A 31 1.70 1.82 -11.86
C ILE A 31 1.70 0.29 -11.99
N LEU A 32 1.11 -0.24 -13.06
CA LEU A 32 1.02 -1.69 -13.28
C LEU A 32 2.40 -2.32 -13.48
N ARG A 33 3.30 -1.64 -14.19
CA ARG A 33 4.68 -2.10 -14.40
C ARG A 33 5.45 -2.21 -13.08
N VAL A 34 5.38 -1.19 -12.23
CA VAL A 34 6.02 -1.25 -10.91
C VAL A 34 5.38 -2.30 -10.02
N ALA A 35 4.05 -2.48 -10.09
CA ALA A 35 3.38 -3.53 -9.34
C ALA A 35 3.83 -4.94 -9.78
N GLU A 36 3.99 -5.16 -11.09
CA GLU A 36 4.53 -6.41 -11.64
C GLU A 36 5.98 -6.65 -11.20
N GLU A 37 6.81 -5.61 -11.21
CA GLU A 37 8.21 -5.67 -10.75
C GLU A 37 8.31 -6.02 -9.25
N LEU A 38 7.44 -5.44 -8.41
CA LEU A 38 7.45 -5.66 -6.97
C LEU A 38 6.74 -6.94 -6.52
N SER A 39 5.78 -7.44 -7.30
CA SER A 39 4.95 -8.58 -6.89
C SER A 39 5.78 -9.76 -6.37
N PRO A 40 6.87 -10.22 -7.03
CA PRO A 40 7.68 -11.33 -6.53
C PRO A 40 8.27 -11.13 -5.12
N GLU A 41 8.50 -9.88 -4.70
CA GLU A 41 9.08 -9.54 -3.39
C GLU A 41 8.09 -9.70 -2.23
N LEU A 42 6.78 -9.79 -2.50
CA LEU A 42 5.76 -10.01 -1.47
C LEU A 42 5.75 -11.46 -0.94
N GLY A 43 6.59 -12.34 -1.47
CA GLY A 43 6.64 -13.75 -1.09
C GLY A 43 5.87 -14.66 -2.05
N PRO A 44 5.79 -15.97 -1.77
CA PRO A 44 5.13 -16.93 -2.66
C PRO A 44 3.60 -16.75 -2.67
N GLN A 45 2.93 -17.20 -3.73
CA GLN A 45 1.49 -16.97 -3.95
C GLN A 45 0.58 -17.52 -2.84
N ASP A 46 0.94 -18.66 -2.26
CA ASP A 46 0.22 -19.30 -1.16
C ASP A 46 0.42 -18.61 0.19
N ASN A 47 1.41 -17.71 0.29
CA ASN A 47 1.73 -16.99 1.51
C ASN A 47 2.15 -15.54 1.23
N ARG A 48 1.36 -14.85 0.41
CA ARG A 48 1.59 -13.44 0.07
C ARG A 48 1.51 -12.54 1.31
N SER A 49 2.45 -11.62 1.40
CA SER A 49 2.47 -10.57 2.41
C SER A 49 1.21 -9.71 2.34
N LEU A 50 0.80 -9.17 3.49
CA LEU A 50 -0.29 -8.20 3.53
C LEU A 50 0.13 -6.89 2.84
N LEU A 51 -0.82 -6.21 2.19
CA LEU A 51 -0.68 -4.80 1.83
C LEU A 51 -1.76 -3.98 2.53
N ILE A 52 -1.34 -3.10 3.42
CA ILE A 52 -2.22 -2.16 4.13
C ILE A 52 -2.30 -0.88 3.29
N ASP A 53 -3.44 -0.67 2.63
CA ASP A 53 -3.72 0.58 1.91
C ASP A 53 -4.17 1.67 2.89
N LEU A 54 -3.26 2.60 3.16
CA LEU A 54 -3.50 3.81 3.96
C LEU A 54 -3.96 4.99 3.09
N THR A 55 -3.94 4.87 1.76
CA THR A 55 -4.33 5.94 0.83
C THR A 55 -5.83 6.08 0.68
N GLY A 56 -6.58 4.99 0.92
CA GLY A 56 -8.04 4.92 0.81
C GLY A 56 -8.59 5.12 -0.60
N SER A 57 -7.72 5.28 -1.59
CA SER A 57 -8.04 5.71 -2.95
C SER A 57 -7.47 4.80 -4.02
N HIS A 58 -6.67 3.79 -3.64
CA HIS A 58 -6.00 2.90 -4.58
C HIS A 58 -6.16 1.41 -4.23
N PRO A 59 -7.39 0.92 -3.94
CA PRO A 59 -7.60 -0.49 -3.56
C PRO A 59 -7.18 -1.46 -4.67
N PHE A 60 -7.12 -1.01 -5.93
CA PHE A 60 -6.67 -1.82 -7.06
C PHE A 60 -5.19 -2.23 -6.93
N LEU A 61 -4.36 -1.47 -6.21
CA LEU A 61 -2.93 -1.77 -6.07
C LEU A 61 -2.68 -3.02 -5.26
N VAL A 62 -3.57 -3.35 -4.30
CA VAL A 62 -3.53 -4.65 -3.59
C VAL A 62 -3.59 -5.81 -4.59
N TYR A 63 -4.49 -5.72 -5.57
CA TYR A 63 -4.66 -6.74 -6.59
C TYR A 63 -3.54 -6.72 -7.64
N ALA A 64 -3.08 -5.54 -8.05
CA ALA A 64 -2.00 -5.40 -9.02
C ALA A 64 -0.68 -5.99 -8.50
N LEU A 65 -0.43 -5.90 -7.18
CA LEU A 65 0.72 -6.49 -6.51
C LEU A 65 0.56 -7.98 -6.19
N ASP A 66 -0.64 -8.55 -6.40
CA ASP A 66 -0.99 -9.89 -5.91
C ASP A 66 -0.80 -10.02 -4.39
N ALA A 67 -1.12 -8.95 -3.66
CA ALA A 67 -0.99 -8.87 -2.21
C ALA A 67 -2.26 -9.32 -1.49
N ARG A 68 -2.13 -9.71 -0.21
CA ARG A 68 -3.29 -10.02 0.64
C ARG A 68 -3.81 -8.73 1.30
N PRO A 69 -5.10 -8.36 1.20
CA PRO A 69 -5.65 -7.25 1.98
C PRO A 69 -5.82 -7.63 3.45
N PRO A 70 -5.76 -6.66 4.41
CA PRO A 70 -6.07 -6.88 5.82
C PRO A 70 -7.58 -7.02 6.07
N GLY A 71 -8.25 -7.91 5.34
CA GLY A 71 -9.70 -8.08 5.31
C GLY A 71 -10.29 -7.69 3.95
N LEU A 72 -11.26 -6.77 3.95
CA LEU A 72 -11.79 -6.23 2.71
C LEU A 72 -10.79 -5.21 2.12
N PRO A 73 -10.44 -5.31 0.83
CA PRO A 73 -9.45 -4.45 0.18
C PRO A 73 -9.86 -2.97 0.10
N MET A 74 -11.12 -2.65 0.37
CA MET A 74 -11.63 -1.29 0.42
C MET A 74 -11.62 -0.78 1.87
N VAL A 75 -10.44 -0.51 2.41
CA VAL A 75 -10.35 0.34 3.60
C VAL A 75 -10.32 1.77 3.10
N ILE A 76 -11.51 2.38 3.02
CA ILE A 76 -11.62 3.74 2.48
C ILE A 76 -11.14 4.71 3.55
N THR A 77 -9.83 4.94 3.61
CA THR A 77 -9.28 6.05 4.39
C THR A 77 -9.87 7.37 3.84
N GLY A 78 -10.32 8.26 4.73
CA GLY A 78 -10.93 9.54 4.34
C GLY A 78 -12.46 9.61 4.44
N HIS A 79 -13.14 8.54 4.88
CA HIS A 79 -14.55 8.59 5.26
C HIS A 79 -14.73 8.66 6.79
N ARG A 80 -15.80 9.29 7.26
CA ARG A 80 -16.15 9.29 8.68
C ARG A 80 -16.27 7.84 9.19
N GLY A 81 -15.52 7.50 10.23
CA GLY A 81 -15.46 6.13 10.77
C GLY A 81 -14.29 5.27 10.24
N SER A 82 -13.56 5.75 9.22
CA SER A 82 -12.46 4.96 8.64
C SER A 82 -11.28 4.81 9.60
N SER A 83 -11.02 5.82 10.42
CA SER A 83 -9.93 5.82 11.40
C SER A 83 -10.14 4.75 12.48
N GLU A 84 -11.34 4.69 13.06
CA GLU A 84 -11.71 3.71 14.07
C GLU A 84 -11.69 2.29 13.49
N TYR A 85 -12.12 2.13 12.23
CA TYR A 85 -12.02 0.86 11.53
C TYR A 85 -10.55 0.45 11.33
N ILE A 86 -9.69 1.34 10.80
CA ILE A 86 -8.26 1.07 10.60
C ILE A 86 -7.62 0.67 11.93
N GLU A 87 -7.82 1.46 12.97
CA GLU A 87 -7.29 1.18 14.30
C GLU A 87 -7.74 -0.19 14.82
N THR A 88 -9.04 -0.49 14.73
CA THR A 88 -9.58 -1.80 15.12
C THR A 88 -8.95 -2.94 14.31
N ARG A 89 -8.77 -2.76 12.99
CA ARG A 89 -8.13 -3.78 12.13
C ARG A 89 -6.66 -3.95 12.48
N LEU A 90 -5.89 -2.88 12.63
CA LEU A 90 -4.47 -2.95 12.98
C LEU A 90 -4.28 -3.62 14.35
N ASN A 91 -5.15 -3.35 15.33
CA ASN A 91 -5.08 -3.94 16.66
C ASN A 91 -5.50 -5.42 16.70
N THR A 92 -6.32 -5.87 15.74
CA THR A 92 -6.78 -7.27 15.67
C THR A 92 -5.93 -8.16 14.78
N LEU A 93 -5.06 -7.59 13.93
CA LEU A 93 -4.12 -8.38 13.14
C LEU A 93 -3.11 -9.10 14.04
N PRO A 94 -2.72 -10.35 13.68
CA PRO A 94 -1.57 -11.02 14.30
C PRO A 94 -0.32 -10.13 14.21
N ILE A 95 0.52 -10.13 15.25
CA ILE A 95 1.75 -9.33 15.28
C ILE A 95 2.66 -9.66 14.09
N GLU A 96 2.72 -10.95 13.72
CA GLU A 96 3.47 -11.42 12.56
C GLU A 96 3.01 -10.74 11.27
N ASP A 97 1.72 -10.89 10.96
CA ASP A 97 1.08 -10.27 9.80
C ASP A 97 1.30 -8.76 9.77
N LEU A 98 1.25 -8.10 10.93
CA LEU A 98 1.39 -6.66 11.06
C LEU A 98 2.83 -6.16 10.83
N CYS A 99 3.83 -6.89 11.34
CA CYS A 99 5.25 -6.54 11.20
C CYS A 99 5.85 -6.97 9.86
N THR A 100 5.20 -7.87 9.12
CA THR A 100 5.60 -8.25 7.76
C THR A 100 4.71 -7.64 6.68
N ALA A 101 3.70 -6.84 7.05
CA ALA A 101 2.85 -6.16 6.09
C ALA A 101 3.66 -5.14 5.29
N TRP A 102 3.30 -4.96 4.03
CA TRP A 102 3.68 -3.80 3.23
C TRP A 102 2.65 -2.70 3.43
N ILE A 103 3.04 -1.45 3.17
CA ILE A 103 2.14 -0.29 3.31
C ILE A 103 2.08 0.46 1.99
N LEU A 104 0.89 0.90 1.62
CA LEU A 104 0.68 1.88 0.57
C LEU A 104 0.22 3.20 1.20
N ASP A 105 0.90 4.30 0.91
CA ASP A 105 0.67 5.61 1.53
C ASP A 105 0.86 6.77 0.53
N HIS A 106 0.39 7.98 0.84
CA HIS A 106 0.57 9.19 0.00
C HIS A 106 1.94 9.86 0.17
N GLY A 107 2.98 9.09 0.46
CA GLY A 107 4.32 9.61 0.75
C GLY A 107 4.44 10.31 2.12
N ARG A 108 5.62 10.18 2.73
CA ARG A 108 5.87 10.54 4.15
C ARG A 108 5.50 11.97 4.54
N GLU A 109 5.55 12.93 3.62
CA GLU A 109 5.25 14.33 3.96
C GLU A 109 3.75 14.62 4.09
N SER A 110 2.89 13.91 3.36
CA SER A 110 1.46 14.21 3.30
C SER A 110 0.62 13.41 4.30
N SER A 111 1.17 12.33 4.87
CA SER A 111 0.42 11.27 5.56
C SER A 111 0.59 11.23 7.08
N ARG A 112 0.97 12.34 7.71
CA ARG A 112 1.17 12.37 9.18
C ARG A 112 -0.03 11.82 9.97
N VAL A 113 -1.25 12.05 9.48
CA VAL A 113 -2.47 11.51 10.10
C VAL A 113 -2.55 10.00 9.96
N THR A 114 -2.25 9.45 8.79
CA THR A 114 -2.43 8.01 8.55
C THR A 114 -1.32 7.16 9.16
N LEU A 115 -0.08 7.67 9.17
CA LEU A 115 1.04 7.01 9.88
C LEU A 115 0.85 7.04 11.41
N ASN A 116 0.07 7.97 11.96
CA ASN A 116 -0.26 7.94 13.39
C ASN A 116 -1.10 6.71 13.77
N HIS A 117 -1.97 6.21 12.89
CA HIS A 117 -2.71 4.98 13.17
C HIS A 117 -1.80 3.76 13.33
N MET A 118 -0.66 3.73 12.62
CA MET A 118 0.36 2.70 12.80
C MET A 118 1.07 2.82 14.15
N ARG A 119 1.45 4.04 14.54
CA ARG A 119 2.07 4.30 15.85
C ARG A 119 1.14 3.96 17.00
N MET A 120 -0.16 4.20 16.84
CA MET A 120 -1.19 3.77 17.79
C MET A 120 -1.33 2.24 17.91
N ALA A 121 -0.88 1.49 16.90
CA ALA A 121 -0.80 0.03 16.95
C ALA A 121 0.58 -0.48 17.44
N GLY A 122 1.47 0.42 17.90
CA GLY A 122 2.81 0.10 18.37
C GLY A 122 3.87 -0.02 17.26
N ILE A 123 3.53 0.36 16.02
CA ILE A 123 4.47 0.31 14.90
C ILE A 123 5.01 1.71 14.64
N ASP A 124 6.32 1.89 14.69
CA ASP A 124 6.96 3.11 14.20
C ASP A 124 7.35 2.98 12.70
N PRO A 125 6.66 3.67 11.78
CA PRO A 125 6.96 3.58 10.34
C PRO A 125 8.33 4.14 9.97
N ASP A 126 8.95 4.95 10.83
CA ASP A 126 10.26 5.53 10.55
C ASP A 126 11.41 4.54 10.79
N THR A 127 11.23 3.60 11.71
CA THR A 127 12.24 2.60 12.10
C THR A 127 11.95 1.20 11.53
N HIS A 128 10.67 0.87 11.35
CA HIS A 128 10.22 -0.46 10.90
C HIS A 128 9.99 -0.54 9.39
N TYR A 129 10.08 0.56 8.65
CA TYR A 129 9.78 0.59 7.22
C TYR A 129 10.74 1.44 6.42
N THR A 130 11.00 1.02 5.17
CA THR A 130 11.73 1.79 4.16
C THR A 130 10.88 1.99 2.92
N VAL A 131 11.09 3.09 2.19
CA VAL A 131 10.43 3.34 0.90
C VAL A 131 11.04 2.39 -0.13
N ARG A 132 10.23 1.47 -0.66
CA ARG A 132 10.66 0.52 -1.70
C ARG A 132 10.42 1.05 -3.10
N ALA A 133 9.32 1.76 -3.31
CA ALA A 133 8.98 2.39 -4.58
C ALA A 133 8.09 3.62 -4.37
N THR A 134 8.11 4.51 -5.36
CA THR A 134 7.26 5.68 -5.45
C THR A 134 6.52 5.65 -6.78
N LEU A 135 5.22 5.94 -6.77
CA LEU A 135 4.33 5.84 -7.92
C LEU A 135 3.61 7.16 -8.15
N PRO A 136 3.26 7.51 -9.39
CA PRO A 136 2.32 8.59 -9.63
C PRO A 136 0.94 8.21 -9.07
N SER A 137 0.23 9.17 -8.48
CA SER A 137 -1.17 9.01 -8.11
C SER A 137 -2.06 9.55 -9.23
N PRO A 138 -3.03 8.78 -9.76
CA PRO A 138 -3.99 9.28 -10.74
C PRO A 138 -5.08 10.15 -10.10
N VAL A 139 -5.22 10.14 -8.77
CA VAL A 139 -6.33 10.81 -8.05
C VAL A 139 -5.88 12.10 -7.38
N VAL A 140 -4.68 12.11 -6.79
CA VAL A 140 -4.16 13.25 -6.02
C VAL A 140 -2.80 13.70 -6.56
N PRO A 141 -2.40 14.97 -6.42
CA PRO A 141 -1.12 15.47 -6.96
C PRO A 141 0.11 14.97 -6.18
N THR A 142 -0.08 14.18 -5.13
CA THR A 142 0.98 13.64 -4.30
C THR A 142 1.30 12.21 -4.75
N PRO A 143 2.57 11.83 -4.92
CA PRO A 143 2.92 10.47 -5.30
C PRO A 143 2.58 9.48 -4.17
N LEU A 144 2.32 8.24 -4.57
CA LEU A 144 2.16 7.13 -3.65
C LEU A 144 3.53 6.57 -3.28
N SER A 145 3.68 6.07 -2.07
CA SER A 145 4.84 5.31 -1.62
C SER A 145 4.42 3.91 -1.21
N ILE A 146 5.15 2.93 -1.72
CA ILE A 146 5.08 1.55 -1.24
C ILE A 146 6.21 1.39 -0.23
N LEU A 147 5.85 1.11 1.02
CA LEU A 147 6.80 0.87 2.10
C LEU A 147 6.94 -0.63 2.34
N GLN A 148 8.19 -1.08 2.43
CA GLN A 148 8.55 -2.45 2.75
C GLN A 148 8.98 -2.51 4.22
N PRO A 149 8.56 -3.55 4.97
CA PRO A 149 8.99 -3.74 6.34
C PRO A 149 10.49 -4.04 6.40
N VAL A 150 11.15 -3.45 7.39
CA VAL A 150 12.55 -3.68 7.77
C VAL A 150 12.61 -3.90 9.27
N ASN A 151 13.69 -4.50 9.77
CA ASN A 151 13.86 -4.74 11.22
C ASN A 151 12.67 -5.48 11.87
N ILE A 152 12.16 -6.52 11.20
CA ILE A 152 10.92 -7.23 11.59
C ILE A 152 10.98 -7.72 13.05
N ASP A 153 12.13 -8.21 13.52
CA ASP A 153 12.28 -8.67 14.91
C ASP A 153 12.13 -7.53 15.92
N VAL A 154 12.67 -6.35 15.60
CA VAL A 154 12.49 -5.14 16.43
C VAL A 154 11.02 -4.75 16.46
N CYS A 155 10.35 -4.75 15.30
CA CYS A 155 8.91 -4.50 15.24
C CYS A 155 8.12 -5.47 16.12
N ARG A 156 8.40 -6.78 16.04
CA ARG A 156 7.70 -7.81 16.83
C ARG A 156 7.86 -7.56 18.33
N ASP A 157 9.08 -7.28 18.78
CA ASP A 157 9.38 -7.00 20.18
C ASP A 157 8.67 -5.74 20.69
N GLU A 158 8.72 -4.66 19.92
CA GLU A 158 8.10 -3.39 20.29
C GLU A 158 6.58 -3.46 20.29
N VAL A 159 5.97 -4.04 19.25
CA VAL A 159 4.51 -4.22 19.17
C VAL A 159 4.01 -5.17 20.27
N SER A 160 4.75 -6.23 20.59
CA SER A 160 4.42 -7.15 21.68
C SER A 160 4.40 -6.45 23.04
N ARG A 161 5.44 -5.65 23.33
CA ARG A 161 5.49 -4.82 24.55
C ARG A 161 4.37 -3.80 24.58
N PHE A 162 4.09 -3.13 23.45
CA PHE A 162 3.03 -2.14 23.35
C PHE A 162 1.65 -2.74 23.68
N ARG A 163 1.32 -3.90 23.08
CA ARG A 163 0.05 -4.61 23.31
C ARG A 163 -0.07 -5.26 24.68
N SER A 164 1.04 -5.52 25.37
CA SER A 164 0.99 -6.06 26.75
C SER A 164 0.63 -5.00 27.80
N ASN A 165 0.76 -3.72 27.45
CA ASN A 165 0.51 -2.59 28.35
C ASN A 165 -0.86 -1.93 28.15
N HIS A 166 -1.67 -2.39 27.19
CA HIS A 166 -2.97 -1.83 26.82
C HIS A 166 -4.01 -2.95 26.69
#